data_AF-A0AAW4JRJ4-F1
#
_entry.id   AF-A0AAW4JRJ4-F1
#
_cell.length_a   1.000
_cell.length_b   1.000
_cell.length_c   1.000
_cell.angle_alpha   90.00
_cell.angle_beta   90.00
_cell.angle_gamma   90.00
#
_symmetry.space_group_name_H-M   'P 1'
#
loop_
_entity.id
_entity.type
_entity.pdbx_description
1 polymer ?
#
loop_
_entity_poly.entity_id
_entity_poly.type
_entity_poly.pdbx_seq_one_letter_code
_entity_poly.pdbx_strand_id
1 'polypeptide(L)'
;MNIRIFSFLIILTIFGLGAAPNKVLTLEEKEELRQIETVRKGGFTDIEVDNLHASIAGNILKINNLLGNETYKKALRYIEDEPREAAKFLFQDKENKQYLQLDLGLGQSFADYPKTYLYQSKIYIYPGTDGKSLEKIILQFKRTNAKGEVFIREMRRLINNSPKGPTFLGDGKRTPNNNSEILLEFFSSHDTDFLWPDNPIQPVPASVTTKLNEAVNPLPYNKQKQIILQYKRYLRKVDKMVSLRLHTMELDQKMMISKMLEFQ
;
A
#
# COMPACT_ATOMS: atom_id res chain seq x y z
N MET A 1 -85.90 -26.41 -1.96
CA MET A 1 -85.82 -25.16 -1.18
C MET A 1 -84.60 -25.26 -0.27
N ASN A 2 -83.83 -24.17 -0.19
CA ASN A 2 -82.60 -23.94 0.58
C ASN A 2 -81.25 -24.36 -0.04
N ILE A 3 -80.88 -23.55 -1.03
CA ILE A 3 -79.51 -23.16 -1.41
C ILE A 3 -78.84 -22.44 -0.23
N ARG A 4 -77.56 -22.74 0.11
CA ARG A 4 -76.48 -21.79 0.51
C ARG A 4 -75.11 -22.51 0.43
N ILE A 5 -74.28 -22.25 -0.59
CA ILE A 5 -73.19 -21.25 -0.71
C ILE A 5 -71.80 -21.90 -0.53
N PHE A 6 -71.02 -21.83 -1.62
CA PHE A 6 -69.58 -22.04 -1.78
C PHE A 6 -68.74 -21.30 -0.73
N SER A 7 -67.67 -21.92 -0.23
CA SER A 7 -66.52 -21.20 0.36
C SER A 7 -65.24 -22.06 0.32
N PHE A 8 -64.47 -21.83 -0.73
CA PHE A 8 -63.00 -21.76 -0.85
C PHE A 8 -62.06 -22.74 -0.09
N LEU A 9 -61.32 -23.44 -0.94
CA LEU A 9 -59.95 -23.95 -0.82
C LEU A 9 -58.96 -22.96 -0.16
N ILE A 10 -57.88 -23.53 0.41
CA ILE A 10 -56.55 -22.98 0.78
C ILE A 10 -56.30 -23.14 2.29
N ILE A 11 -55.66 -24.26 2.66
CA ILE A 11 -54.70 -24.23 3.77
C ILE A 11 -53.34 -24.60 3.21
N LEU A 12 -52.52 -23.56 3.20
CA LEU A 12 -51.13 -23.49 2.81
C LEU A 12 -50.27 -24.55 3.49
N THR A 13 -49.46 -25.20 2.67
CA THR A 13 -48.15 -25.73 3.01
C THR A 13 -47.34 -24.73 3.85
N ILE A 14 -47.06 -25.04 5.11
CA ILE A 14 -45.97 -24.41 5.87
C ILE A 14 -44.79 -25.37 5.86
N PHE A 15 -44.05 -25.34 4.74
CA PHE A 15 -42.64 -25.74 4.71
C PHE A 15 -41.81 -24.49 4.97
N GLY A 16 -40.83 -24.58 5.88
CA GLY A 16 -39.66 -23.70 5.87
C GLY A 16 -39.70 -22.50 6.81
N LEU A 17 -39.49 -22.74 8.09
CA LEU A 17 -38.78 -21.79 8.96
C LEU A 17 -37.76 -22.58 9.79
N GLY A 18 -36.79 -23.15 9.07
CA GLY A 18 -35.52 -23.55 9.66
C GLY A 18 -34.76 -22.28 10.05
N ALA A 19 -35.11 -21.70 11.20
CA ALA A 19 -34.17 -20.86 11.92
C ALA A 19 -32.99 -21.77 12.27
N ALA A 20 -31.85 -21.57 11.60
CA ALA A 20 -30.60 -22.21 11.99
C ALA A 20 -30.42 -22.01 13.50
N PRO A 21 -30.07 -23.05 14.28
CA PRO A 21 -29.89 -22.89 15.71
C PRO A 21 -28.84 -21.81 15.92
N ASN A 22 -29.17 -20.78 16.71
CA ASN A 22 -28.23 -19.76 17.15
C ASN A 22 -27.00 -20.47 17.72
N LYS A 23 -25.89 -20.51 16.96
CA LYS A 23 -24.66 -21.14 17.40
C LYS A 23 -24.22 -20.44 18.68
N VAL A 24 -24.37 -21.12 19.81
CA VAL A 24 -23.90 -20.62 21.11
C VAL A 24 -22.38 -20.62 21.04
N LEU A 25 -21.80 -19.43 20.90
CA LEU A 25 -20.35 -19.25 20.85
C LEU A 25 -19.72 -19.71 22.17
N THR A 26 -18.62 -20.46 22.07
CA THR A 26 -17.78 -20.82 23.21
C THR A 26 -17.14 -19.57 23.84
N LEU A 27 -16.61 -19.69 25.07
CA LEU A 27 -15.92 -18.57 25.74
C LEU A 27 -14.71 -18.10 24.91
N GLU A 28 -13.94 -19.03 24.36
CA GLU A 28 -12.80 -18.74 23.48
C GLU A 28 -13.22 -17.98 22.21
N GLU A 29 -14.26 -18.45 21.51
CA GLU A 29 -14.78 -17.75 20.32
C GLU A 29 -15.28 -16.33 20.65
N LYS A 30 -15.85 -16.12 21.85
CA LYS A 30 -16.27 -14.77 22.31
C LYS A 30 -15.08 -13.87 22.59
N GLU A 31 -14.01 -14.39 23.17
CA GLU A 31 -12.78 -13.64 23.43
C GLU A 31 -12.06 -13.27 22.13
N GLU A 32 -11.96 -14.19 21.18
CA GLU A 32 -11.41 -13.92 19.85
C GLU A 32 -12.20 -12.82 19.12
N LEU A 33 -13.54 -12.90 19.12
CA LEU A 33 -14.39 -11.88 18.52
C LEU A 33 -14.19 -10.50 19.19
N ARG A 34 -14.07 -10.46 20.52
CA ARG A 34 -13.76 -9.22 21.24
C ARG A 34 -12.41 -8.65 20.80
N GLN A 35 -11.37 -9.47 20.71
CA GLN A 35 -10.06 -9.02 20.24
C GLN A 35 -10.12 -8.48 18.81
N ILE A 36 -10.83 -9.17 17.90
CA ILE A 36 -11.04 -8.72 16.53
C ILE A 36 -11.74 -7.36 16.48
N GLU A 37 -12.80 -7.19 17.27
CA GLU A 37 -13.50 -5.91 17.38
C GLU A 37 -12.61 -4.80 17.95
N THR A 38 -11.80 -5.09 18.98
CA THR A 38 -10.86 -4.12 19.53
C THR A 38 -9.84 -3.68 18.49
N VAL A 39 -9.29 -4.60 17.69
CA VAL A 39 -8.35 -4.28 16.60
C VAL A 39 -9.01 -3.46 15.50
N ARG A 40 -10.27 -3.80 15.12
CA ARG A 40 -11.04 -3.05 14.14
C ARG A 40 -11.42 -1.65 14.63
N LYS A 41 -11.84 -1.50 15.88
CA LYS A 41 -12.11 -0.21 16.53
C LYS A 41 -10.84 0.63 16.66
N GLY A 42 -9.73 -0.02 16.99
CA GLY A 42 -8.40 0.58 16.99
C GLY A 42 -7.84 0.84 15.59
N GLY A 43 -8.53 0.41 14.53
CA GLY A 43 -8.20 0.78 13.17
C GLY A 43 -6.87 0.22 12.65
N PHE A 44 -6.45 -0.94 13.16
CA PHE A 44 -5.17 -1.56 12.80
C PHE A 44 -3.97 -0.63 13.05
N THR A 45 -3.99 0.08 14.17
CA THR A 45 -2.86 0.86 14.68
C THR A 45 -1.61 -0.01 14.82
N ASP A 46 -0.47 0.46 14.31
CA ASP A 46 0.81 -0.22 14.41
C ASP A 46 1.94 0.80 14.54
N ILE A 47 2.56 0.85 15.72
CA ILE A 47 3.64 1.79 16.06
C ILE A 47 4.82 1.63 15.10
N GLU A 48 5.08 0.41 14.64
CA GLU A 48 6.19 0.18 13.73
C GLU A 48 5.92 0.78 12.36
N VAL A 49 4.68 0.69 11.87
CA VAL A 49 4.26 1.32 10.61
C VAL A 49 4.44 2.83 10.70
N ASP A 50 4.05 3.45 11.82
CA ASP A 50 4.21 4.88 12.04
C ASP A 50 5.71 5.29 12.05
N ASN A 51 6.55 4.52 12.74
CA ASN A 51 8.00 4.76 12.74
C ASN A 51 8.60 4.62 11.33
N LEU A 52 8.14 3.63 10.56
CA LEU A 52 8.60 3.43 9.17
C LEU A 52 8.18 4.60 8.27
N HIS A 53 6.96 5.13 8.41
CA HIS A 53 6.54 6.32 7.66
C HIS A 53 7.45 7.52 7.96
N ALA A 54 7.74 7.78 9.24
CA ALA A 54 8.59 8.89 9.65
C ALA A 54 10.04 8.71 9.19
N SER A 55 10.59 7.50 9.30
CA SER A 55 11.94 7.17 8.83
C SER A 55 12.09 7.38 7.33
N ILE A 56 11.15 6.85 6.54
CA ILE A 56 11.11 7.04 5.08
C ILE A 56 11.00 8.52 4.73
N ALA A 57 10.11 9.28 5.36
CA ALA A 57 9.96 10.71 5.13
C ALA A 57 11.26 11.49 5.40
N GLY A 58 11.89 11.22 6.54
CA GLY A 58 13.13 11.89 6.94
C GLY A 58 14.29 11.57 6.01
N ASN A 59 14.41 10.31 5.60
CA ASN A 59 15.47 9.90 4.68
C ASN A 59 15.27 10.47 3.27
N ILE A 60 14.03 10.52 2.77
CA ILE A 60 13.72 11.17 1.48
C ILE A 60 14.06 12.66 1.53
N LEU A 61 13.70 13.37 2.60
CA LEU A 61 14.03 14.78 2.76
C LEU A 61 15.53 15.02 2.76
N LYS A 62 16.30 14.21 3.51
CA LYS A 62 17.76 14.30 3.56
C LYS A 62 18.38 14.07 2.18
N ILE A 63 17.93 13.04 1.45
CA ILE A 63 18.41 12.78 0.09
C ILE A 63 18.12 13.98 -0.82
N ASN A 64 16.91 14.53 -0.75
CA ASN A 64 16.53 15.67 -1.57
C ASN A 64 17.39 16.92 -1.27
N ASN A 65 17.68 17.17 0.01
CA ASN A 65 18.56 18.25 0.44
C ASN A 65 20.01 18.04 -0.04
N LEU A 66 20.52 16.80 -0.02
CA LEU A 66 21.84 16.46 -0.54
C LEU A 66 21.94 16.71 -2.05
N LEU A 67 20.92 16.31 -2.82
CA LEU A 67 20.85 16.56 -4.26
C LEU A 67 20.70 18.04 -4.60
N GLY A 68 20.01 18.80 -3.74
CA GLY A 68 19.84 20.24 -3.86
C GLY A 68 21.11 21.05 -3.57
N ASN A 69 22.10 20.46 -2.88
CA ASN A 69 23.30 21.15 -2.45
C ASN A 69 24.22 21.48 -3.65
N GLU A 70 24.48 22.76 -3.87
CA GLU A 70 25.32 23.25 -4.96
C GLU A 70 26.76 22.71 -4.89
N THR A 71 27.30 22.49 -3.69
CA THR A 71 28.63 21.90 -3.52
C THR A 71 28.66 20.45 -4.04
N TYR A 72 27.60 19.68 -3.79
CA TYR A 72 27.49 18.31 -4.28
C TYR A 72 27.33 18.27 -5.81
N LYS A 73 26.54 19.17 -6.38
CA LYS A 73 26.39 19.30 -7.84
C LYS A 73 27.71 19.70 -8.53
N LYS A 74 28.47 20.63 -7.94
CA LYS A 74 29.78 21.03 -8.46
C LYS A 74 30.79 19.88 -8.34
N ALA A 75 30.81 19.20 -7.20
CA ALA A 75 31.65 18.02 -6.99
C ALA A 75 31.43 16.94 -8.06
N LEU A 76 30.17 16.59 -8.33
CA LEU A 76 29.80 15.62 -9.37
C LEU A 76 30.29 16.01 -10.78
N ARG A 77 30.37 17.31 -11.08
CA ARG A 77 30.76 17.80 -12.41
C ARG A 77 32.27 17.86 -12.63
N TYR A 78 33.06 18.04 -11.58
CA TYR A 78 34.48 18.43 -11.72
C TYR A 78 35.48 17.42 -11.14
N ILE A 79 35.04 16.39 -10.42
CA ILE A 79 35.94 15.42 -9.76
C ILE A 79 36.17 14.15 -10.59
N GLU A 80 35.24 13.79 -11.46
CA GLU A 80 35.36 12.63 -12.35
C GLU A 80 35.71 13.07 -13.78
N ASP A 81 36.39 12.20 -14.54
CA ASP A 81 36.82 12.47 -15.92
C ASP A 81 35.64 12.81 -16.85
N GLU A 82 34.44 12.30 -16.54
CA GLU A 82 33.20 12.63 -17.21
C GLU A 82 32.23 13.33 -16.24
N PRO A 83 31.67 14.50 -16.59
CA PRO A 83 30.72 15.20 -15.74
C PRO A 83 29.44 14.38 -15.59
N ARG A 84 29.12 13.98 -14.35
CA ARG A 84 27.86 13.28 -14.04
C ARG A 84 26.80 14.25 -13.57
N GLU A 85 25.59 14.10 -14.09
CA GLU A 85 24.42 14.79 -13.54
C GLU A 85 23.90 14.07 -12.29
N ALA A 86 23.36 14.85 -11.34
CA ALA A 86 22.74 14.29 -10.15
C ALA A 86 21.55 13.42 -10.56
N ALA A 87 21.57 12.13 -10.17
CA ALA A 87 20.52 11.19 -10.52
C ALA A 87 19.15 11.70 -10.05
N LYS A 88 18.17 11.69 -10.95
CA LYS A 88 16.78 12.07 -10.63
C LYS A 88 16.21 11.11 -9.59
N PHE A 89 16.00 11.63 -8.38
CA PHE A 89 15.48 10.85 -7.25
C PHE A 89 13.96 10.98 -7.10
N LEU A 90 13.42 12.18 -7.33
CA LEU A 90 11.99 12.44 -7.32
C LEU A 90 11.49 12.68 -8.74
N PHE A 91 10.38 12.02 -9.07
CA PHE A 91 9.62 12.19 -10.29
C PHE A 91 8.45 13.14 -10.05
N GLN A 92 7.88 13.69 -11.13
CA GLN A 92 6.68 14.51 -11.06
C GLN A 92 5.54 13.74 -11.71
N ASP A 93 4.36 13.76 -11.08
CA ASP A 93 3.16 13.17 -11.66
C ASP A 93 2.41 14.18 -12.54
N LYS A 94 1.25 13.76 -13.06
CA LYS A 94 0.39 14.62 -13.91
C LYS A 94 -0.18 15.83 -13.17
N GLU A 95 -0.17 15.82 -11.83
CA GLU A 95 -0.62 16.91 -10.97
C GLU A 95 0.56 17.77 -10.48
N ASN A 96 1.75 17.59 -11.06
CA ASN A 96 3.01 18.23 -10.67
C ASN A 96 3.46 17.93 -9.22
N LYS A 97 2.94 16.88 -8.59
CA LYS A 97 3.38 16.43 -7.27
C LYS A 97 4.61 15.56 -7.38
N GLN A 98 5.56 15.79 -6.48
CA GLN A 98 6.80 15.02 -6.42
C GLN A 98 6.55 13.66 -5.77
N TYR A 99 7.09 12.59 -6.36
CA TYR A 99 7.03 11.25 -5.79
C TYR A 99 8.32 10.47 -6.02
N LEU A 100 8.64 9.58 -5.08
CA LEU A 100 9.66 8.57 -5.23
C LEU A 100 9.03 7.29 -5.79
N GLN A 101 9.64 6.73 -6.84
CA GLN A 101 9.28 5.43 -7.38
C GLN A 101 10.36 4.40 -6.99
N LEU A 102 9.94 3.27 -6.43
CA LEU A 102 10.83 2.13 -6.19
C LEU A 102 10.22 0.85 -6.74
N ASP A 103 11.06 0.04 -7.37
CA ASP A 103 10.70 -1.31 -7.77
C ASP A 103 10.86 -2.26 -6.59
N LEU A 104 9.77 -2.88 -6.17
CA LEU A 104 9.74 -3.83 -5.05
C LEU A 104 10.06 -5.26 -5.48
N GLY A 105 10.15 -5.51 -6.78
CA GLY A 105 10.63 -6.76 -7.36
C GLY A 105 9.66 -7.35 -8.39
N LEU A 106 10.22 -8.27 -9.16
CA LEU A 106 9.53 -9.13 -10.12
C LEU A 106 9.53 -10.56 -9.58
N GLY A 107 8.48 -11.32 -9.86
CA GLY A 107 8.38 -12.70 -9.44
C GLY A 107 7.46 -13.52 -10.31
N GLN A 108 7.54 -14.84 -10.17
CA GLN A 108 6.66 -15.78 -10.82
C GLN A 108 5.97 -16.61 -9.73
N SER A 109 4.66 -16.82 -9.83
CA SER A 109 3.97 -17.81 -9.02
C SER A 109 3.27 -18.84 -9.89
N PHE A 110 3.24 -20.06 -9.37
CA PHE A 110 2.50 -21.17 -9.93
C PHE A 110 1.32 -21.40 -8.99
N ALA A 111 0.12 -21.05 -9.44
CA ALA A 111 -1.10 -21.30 -8.67
C ALA A 111 -1.53 -22.76 -8.85
N ASP A 112 -1.67 -23.19 -10.10
CA ASP A 112 -1.91 -24.55 -10.57
C ASP A 112 -1.49 -24.60 -12.05
N TYR A 113 -0.79 -25.63 -12.52
CA TYR A 113 -0.42 -25.72 -13.94
C TYR A 113 -1.70 -25.81 -14.80
N PRO A 114 -1.87 -24.99 -15.88
CA PRO A 114 -0.89 -24.11 -16.54
C PRO A 114 -0.94 -22.61 -16.12
N LYS A 115 -1.71 -22.24 -15.09
CA LYS A 115 -1.87 -20.86 -14.59
C LYS A 115 -0.59 -20.34 -13.93
N THR A 116 0.28 -19.82 -14.78
CA THR A 116 1.54 -19.19 -14.40
C THR A 116 1.38 -17.69 -14.38
N TYR A 117 1.58 -17.07 -13.22
CA TYR A 117 1.41 -15.64 -13.04
C TYR A 117 2.76 -14.94 -12.91
N LEU A 118 2.99 -13.91 -13.73
CA LEU A 118 4.11 -12.98 -13.58
C LEU A 118 3.65 -11.78 -12.75
N TYR A 119 4.42 -11.47 -11.72
CA TYR A 119 4.15 -10.39 -10.78
C TYR A 119 5.17 -9.29 -10.91
N GLN A 120 4.69 -8.05 -10.90
CA GLN A 120 5.52 -6.86 -10.77
C GLN A 120 4.97 -5.99 -9.66
N SER A 121 5.86 -5.60 -8.75
CA SER A 121 5.50 -4.76 -7.62
C SER A 121 6.28 -3.46 -7.66
N LYS A 122 5.55 -2.34 -7.54
CA LYS A 122 6.10 -0.99 -7.46
C LYS A 122 5.49 -0.25 -6.29
N ILE A 123 6.23 0.70 -5.74
CA ILE A 123 5.71 1.65 -4.77
C ILE A 123 5.96 3.07 -5.22
N TYR A 124 4.96 3.90 -5.01
CA TYR A 124 5.03 5.35 -5.21
C TYR A 124 4.83 6.01 -3.86
N ILE A 125 5.77 6.88 -3.48
CA ILE A 125 5.81 7.54 -2.16
C ILE A 125 5.83 9.04 -2.40
N TYR A 126 4.84 9.73 -1.86
CA TYR A 126 4.73 11.17 -1.91
C TYR A 126 5.26 11.75 -0.60
N PRO A 127 6.44 12.39 -0.60
CA PRO A 127 6.98 13.02 0.60
C PRO A 127 6.14 14.23 1.00
N GLY A 128 5.91 14.40 2.30
CA GLY A 128 5.42 15.68 2.83
C GLY A 128 6.54 16.73 2.86
N THR A 129 6.16 18.00 2.99
CA THR A 129 7.10 19.13 3.12
C THR A 129 7.92 19.08 4.40
N ASP A 130 7.38 18.48 5.45
CA ASP A 130 7.90 18.63 6.81
C ASP A 130 8.99 17.60 7.16
N GLY A 131 9.23 16.62 6.28
CA GLY A 131 10.17 15.52 6.51
C GLY A 131 9.80 14.54 7.64
N LYS A 132 8.63 14.71 8.27
CA LYS A 132 8.13 13.85 9.35
C LYS A 132 6.94 13.00 8.93
N SER A 133 6.24 13.43 7.90
CA SER A 133 5.03 12.80 7.38
C SER A 133 5.16 12.57 5.89
N LEU A 134 4.40 11.59 5.41
CA LEU A 134 4.24 11.31 3.99
C LEU A 134 2.83 11.77 3.59
N GLU A 135 2.69 12.35 2.41
CA GLU A 135 1.38 12.77 1.90
C GLU A 135 0.57 11.55 1.44
N LYS A 136 1.23 10.62 0.75
CA LYS A 136 0.54 9.45 0.16
C LYS A 136 1.53 8.32 -0.11
N ILE A 137 1.09 7.08 0.07
CA ILE A 137 1.81 5.88 -0.36
C ILE A 137 0.88 5.04 -1.22
N ILE A 138 1.40 4.56 -2.35
CA ILE A 138 0.69 3.70 -3.28
C ILE A 138 1.55 2.48 -3.54
N LEU A 139 1.14 1.32 -3.04
CA LEU A 139 1.67 0.03 -3.45
C LEU A 139 0.89 -0.46 -4.65
N GLN A 140 1.58 -0.84 -5.71
CA GLN A 140 0.99 -1.36 -6.93
C GLN A 140 1.52 -2.77 -7.20
N PHE A 141 0.61 -3.72 -7.34
CA PHE A 141 0.89 -5.11 -7.67
C PHE A 141 0.21 -5.46 -8.98
N LYS A 142 1.00 -5.65 -10.02
CA LYS A 142 0.53 -6.14 -11.32
C LYS A 142 0.73 -7.63 -11.38
N ARG A 143 -0.25 -8.32 -11.95
CA ARG A 143 -0.24 -9.75 -12.18
C ARG A 143 -0.72 -10.03 -13.60
N THR A 144 0.07 -10.76 -14.36
CA THR A 144 -0.29 -11.18 -15.72
C THR A 144 -0.28 -12.69 -15.81
N ASN A 145 -1.38 -13.28 -16.28
CA ASN A 145 -1.42 -14.70 -16.66
C ASN A 145 -0.92 -14.85 -18.09
N ALA A 146 0.32 -15.30 -18.27
CA ALA A 146 0.95 -15.35 -19.59
C ALA A 146 0.69 -16.66 -20.36
N LYS A 147 0.22 -17.72 -19.69
CA LYS A 147 0.14 -19.09 -20.26
C LYS A 147 -1.20 -19.81 -20.01
N GLY A 148 -2.21 -19.13 -19.49
CA GLY A 148 -3.54 -19.74 -19.29
C GLY A 148 -4.39 -19.70 -20.56
N GLU A 149 -5.44 -20.53 -20.60
CA GLU A 149 -6.47 -20.55 -21.66
C GLU A 149 -7.19 -19.19 -21.80
N VAL A 150 -7.22 -18.41 -20.71
CA VAL A 150 -7.74 -17.04 -20.69
C VAL A 150 -6.64 -16.09 -20.23
N PHE A 151 -6.31 -15.13 -21.09
CA PHE A 151 -5.39 -14.05 -20.75
C PHE A 151 -6.08 -13.07 -19.80
N ILE A 152 -5.46 -12.83 -18.63
CA ILE A 152 -5.98 -11.90 -17.63
C ILE A 152 -4.81 -11.07 -17.09
N ARG A 153 -4.95 -9.74 -17.17
CA ARG A 153 -4.09 -8.77 -16.52
C ARG A 153 -4.83 -8.12 -15.36
N GLU A 154 -4.30 -8.32 -14.16
CA GLU A 154 -4.82 -7.71 -12.94
C GLU A 154 -3.83 -6.67 -12.42
N MET A 155 -4.36 -5.61 -11.83
CA MET A 155 -3.59 -4.68 -11.02
C MET A 155 -4.33 -4.47 -9.71
N ARG A 156 -3.60 -4.58 -8.60
CA ARG A 156 -4.08 -4.30 -7.26
C ARG A 156 -3.30 -3.14 -6.70
N ARG A 157 -3.99 -2.17 -6.12
CA ARG A 157 -3.34 -1.02 -5.47
C ARG A 157 -3.79 -0.92 -4.04
N LEU A 158 -2.84 -0.68 -3.16
CA LEU A 158 -3.07 -0.32 -1.76
C LEU A 158 -2.62 1.13 -1.60
N ILE A 159 -3.56 2.00 -1.27
CA ILE A 159 -3.34 3.43 -1.18
C ILE A 159 -3.55 3.86 0.27
N ASN A 160 -2.50 4.41 0.87
CA ASN A 160 -2.58 5.13 2.12
C ASN A 160 -2.53 6.63 1.81
N ASN A 161 -3.65 7.33 2.01
CA ASN A 161 -3.78 8.77 1.72
C ASN A 161 -3.32 9.68 2.86
N SER A 162 -2.99 9.11 4.03
CA SER A 162 -2.46 9.90 5.14
C SER A 162 -1.49 9.05 6.01
N PRO A 163 -0.35 8.64 5.45
CA PRO A 163 0.71 7.95 6.20
C PRO A 163 1.39 8.90 7.19
N LYS A 164 0.89 8.92 8.43
CA LYS A 164 1.45 9.73 9.53
C LYS A 164 2.57 8.98 10.25
N GLY A 165 3.52 9.76 10.76
CA GLY A 165 4.52 9.31 11.72
C GLY A 165 3.97 9.28 13.16
N PRO A 166 4.79 8.87 14.15
CA PRO A 166 4.35 8.80 15.54
C PRO A 166 4.08 10.21 16.08
N THR A 167 2.86 10.43 16.59
CA THR A 167 2.49 11.66 17.29
C THR A 167 2.63 11.47 18.80
N PHE A 168 3.25 12.46 19.45
CA PHE A 168 3.42 12.50 20.90
C PHE A 168 2.52 13.59 21.47
N LEU A 169 1.67 13.24 22.44
CA LEU A 169 0.98 14.22 23.28
C LEU A 169 1.95 14.77 24.34
N GLY A 170 1.62 15.93 24.92
CA GLY A 170 2.45 16.63 25.91
C GLY A 170 2.90 15.79 27.11
N ASP A 171 2.19 14.70 27.42
CA ASP A 171 2.53 13.75 28.49
C ASP A 171 3.51 12.64 28.05
N GLY A 172 4.09 12.72 26.85
CA GLY A 172 4.98 11.71 26.28
C GLY A 172 4.29 10.42 25.80
N LYS A 173 2.96 10.31 25.96
CA LYS A 173 2.17 9.19 25.44
C LYS A 173 2.01 9.30 23.92
N ARG A 174 2.34 8.20 23.23
CA ARG A 174 2.20 8.08 21.77
C ARG A 174 0.75 7.80 21.39
N THR A 175 0.23 8.55 20.43
CA THR A 175 -1.03 8.21 19.75
C THR A 175 -0.71 7.55 18.42
N PRO A 176 -1.01 6.24 18.25
CA PRO A 176 -0.74 5.56 17.00
C PRO A 176 -1.72 6.00 15.92
N ASN A 177 -1.29 5.98 14.66
CA ASN A 177 -2.14 6.35 13.54
C ASN A 177 -3.15 5.24 13.21
N ASN A 178 -4.36 5.65 12.85
CA ASN A 178 -5.39 4.74 12.37
C ASN A 178 -5.16 4.43 10.89
N ASN A 179 -5.07 3.13 10.55
CA ASN A 179 -4.87 2.63 9.20
C ASN A 179 -6.18 2.16 8.52
N SER A 180 -7.35 2.47 9.10
CA SER A 180 -8.66 2.04 8.59
C SER A 180 -9.00 2.65 7.22
N GLU A 181 -8.44 3.81 6.91
CA GLU A 181 -8.70 4.56 5.67
C GLU A 181 -7.88 4.09 4.47
N ILE A 182 -7.04 3.05 4.64
CA ILE A 182 -6.31 2.45 3.52
C ILE A 182 -7.31 1.98 2.46
N LEU A 183 -7.15 2.47 1.23
CA LEU A 183 -7.97 2.11 0.08
C LEU A 183 -7.34 0.95 -0.68
N LEU A 184 -8.20 0.07 -1.17
CA LEU A 184 -7.85 -1.05 -2.02
C LEU A 184 -8.55 -0.86 -3.36
N GLU A 185 -7.78 -0.79 -4.43
CA GLU A 185 -8.28 -0.73 -5.80
C GLU A 185 -7.92 -2.02 -6.53
N PHE A 186 -8.89 -2.55 -7.27
CA PHE A 186 -8.69 -3.69 -8.15
C PHE A 186 -9.06 -3.31 -9.58
N PHE A 187 -8.18 -3.67 -10.49
CA PHE A 187 -8.36 -3.51 -11.92
C PHE A 187 -8.17 -4.87 -12.58
N SER A 188 -9.03 -5.21 -13.52
CA SER A 188 -8.91 -6.42 -14.33
C SER A 188 -9.17 -6.09 -15.79
N SER A 189 -8.31 -6.59 -16.67
CA SER A 189 -8.51 -6.54 -18.12
C SER A 189 -8.27 -7.92 -18.72
N HIS A 190 -9.10 -8.27 -19.69
CA HIS A 190 -8.95 -9.46 -20.54
C HIS A 190 -8.31 -9.13 -21.89
N ASP A 191 -8.03 -7.85 -22.13
CA ASP A 191 -7.39 -7.37 -23.35
C ASP A 191 -5.88 -7.70 -23.33
N THR A 192 -5.40 -8.34 -24.39
CA THR A 192 -3.99 -8.73 -24.57
C THR A 192 -3.09 -7.53 -24.80
N ASP A 193 -3.62 -6.46 -25.38
CA ASP A 193 -2.83 -5.32 -25.84
C ASP A 193 -2.79 -4.22 -24.75
N PHE A 194 -3.77 -4.22 -23.86
CA PHE A 194 -3.85 -3.24 -22.79
C PHE A 194 -2.81 -3.48 -21.69
N LEU A 195 -1.81 -2.59 -21.61
CA LEU A 195 -0.83 -2.55 -20.54
C LEU A 195 -1.19 -1.47 -19.52
N TRP A 196 -1.37 -1.86 -18.26
CA TRP A 196 -1.51 -0.89 -17.16
C TRP A 196 -0.26 0.00 -17.13
N PRO A 197 -0.39 1.33 -17.18
CA PRO A 197 0.78 2.21 -17.11
C PRO A 197 1.45 2.10 -15.74
N ASP A 198 2.78 2.27 -15.71
CA ASP A 198 3.58 2.33 -14.47
C ASP A 198 3.55 3.72 -13.83
N ASN A 199 2.36 4.31 -13.73
CA ASN A 199 2.16 5.65 -13.19
C ASN A 199 1.37 5.60 -11.87
N PRO A 200 1.61 6.54 -10.95
CA PRO A 200 0.83 6.63 -9.72
C PRO A 200 -0.62 7.09 -9.96
N ILE A 201 -0.90 7.74 -11.09
CA ILE A 201 -2.26 8.13 -11.48
C ILE A 201 -2.68 7.25 -12.65
N GLN A 202 -3.73 6.44 -12.43
CA GLN A 202 -4.25 5.53 -13.43
C GLN A 202 -5.30 6.25 -14.29
N PRO A 203 -5.25 6.11 -15.63
CA PRO A 203 -6.16 6.81 -16.54
C PRO A 203 -7.58 6.23 -16.56
N VAL A 204 -7.72 4.96 -16.14
CA VAL A 204 -8.99 4.23 -16.12
C VAL A 204 -9.45 4.11 -14.66
N PRO A 205 -10.76 4.20 -14.36
CA PRO A 205 -11.28 3.94 -13.02
C PRO A 205 -11.07 2.48 -12.60
N ALA A 206 -10.94 2.24 -11.30
CA ALA A 206 -10.85 0.89 -10.75
C ALA A 206 -12.15 0.11 -10.97
N SER A 207 -12.03 -1.19 -11.24
CA SER A 207 -13.18 -2.10 -11.36
C SER A 207 -13.87 -2.27 -10.00
N VAL A 208 -13.10 -2.31 -8.92
CA VAL A 208 -13.59 -2.37 -7.54
C VAL A 208 -12.73 -1.48 -6.66
N THR A 209 -13.38 -0.66 -5.83
CA THR A 209 -12.72 0.15 -4.79
C THR A 209 -13.34 -0.18 -3.45
N THR A 210 -12.52 -0.47 -2.45
CA THR A 210 -12.99 -0.82 -1.10
C THR A 210 -12.05 -0.26 -0.05
N LYS A 211 -12.59 0.18 1.09
CA LYS A 211 -11.79 0.57 2.26
C LYS A 211 -11.36 -0.66 3.03
N LEU A 212 -10.16 -0.63 3.61
CA LEU A 212 -9.64 -1.74 4.40
C LEU A 212 -10.61 -2.10 5.53
N ASN A 213 -11.13 -1.10 6.25
CA ASN A 213 -12.09 -1.30 7.34
C ASN A 213 -13.30 -0.38 7.17
N GLU A 214 -14.30 -0.87 6.44
CA GLU A 214 -15.59 -0.19 6.27
C GLU A 214 -16.61 -0.65 7.32
N ALA A 215 -17.36 0.28 7.90
CA ALA A 215 -18.29 -0.03 9.00
C ALA A 215 -19.51 -0.85 8.55
N VAL A 216 -19.97 -0.64 7.31
CA VAL A 216 -21.20 -1.25 6.78
C VAL A 216 -20.94 -2.67 6.25
N ASN A 217 -19.76 -2.91 5.65
CA ASN A 217 -19.36 -4.23 5.14
C ASN A 217 -17.83 -4.42 5.22
N PRO A 218 -17.28 -4.74 6.40
CA PRO A 218 -15.84 -4.90 6.55
C PRO A 218 -15.35 -6.16 5.85
N LEU A 219 -14.18 -6.08 5.22
CA LEU A 219 -13.48 -7.25 4.72
C LEU A 219 -13.27 -8.29 5.84
N PRO A 220 -13.21 -9.60 5.51
CA PRO A 220 -12.89 -10.63 6.47
C PRO A 220 -11.61 -10.29 7.25
N TYR A 221 -11.65 -10.40 8.58
CA TYR A 221 -10.56 -9.96 9.45
C TYR A 221 -9.20 -10.56 9.06
N ASN A 222 -9.16 -11.85 8.73
CA ASN A 222 -7.93 -12.53 8.30
C ASN A 222 -7.33 -11.88 7.05
N LYS A 223 -8.16 -11.41 6.10
CA LYS A 223 -7.68 -10.67 4.92
C LYS A 223 -7.16 -9.30 5.32
N GLN A 224 -7.87 -8.56 6.18
CA GLN A 224 -7.43 -7.25 6.68
C GLN A 224 -6.05 -7.36 7.37
N LYS A 225 -5.89 -8.34 8.25
CA LYS A 225 -4.63 -8.64 8.96
C LYS A 225 -3.49 -8.96 7.99
N GLN A 226 -3.72 -9.84 7.00
CA GLN A 226 -2.71 -10.18 6.00
C GLN A 226 -2.28 -8.96 5.17
N ILE A 227 -3.23 -8.10 4.80
CA ILE A 227 -2.95 -6.87 4.05
C ILE A 227 -2.04 -5.94 4.86
N ILE A 228 -2.34 -5.72 6.15
CA ILE A 228 -1.51 -4.89 7.04
C ILE A 228 -0.11 -5.49 7.23
N LEU A 229 0.00 -6.81 7.44
CA LEU A 229 1.29 -7.49 7.56
C LEU A 229 2.13 -7.36 6.29
N GLN A 230 1.50 -7.47 5.11
CA GLN A 230 2.17 -7.32 3.84
C GLN A 230 2.58 -5.86 3.59
N TYR A 231 1.71 -4.89 3.90
CA TYR A 231 2.00 -3.46 3.86
C TYR A 231 3.26 -3.14 4.69
N LYS A 232 3.27 -3.58 5.95
CA LYS A 232 4.41 -3.47 6.87
C LYS A 232 5.70 -4.08 6.32
N ARG A 233 5.62 -5.28 5.72
CA ARG A 233 6.78 -5.95 5.10
C ARG A 233 7.37 -5.09 3.98
N TYR A 234 6.54 -4.51 3.13
CA TYR A 234 7.01 -3.65 2.05
C TYR A 234 7.58 -2.33 2.57
N LEU A 235 6.97 -1.73 3.59
CA LEU A 235 7.52 -0.54 4.23
C LEU A 235 8.92 -0.77 4.81
N ARG A 236 9.16 -1.90 5.48
CA ARG A 236 10.53 -2.27 5.93
C ARG A 236 11.53 -2.35 4.79
N LYS A 237 11.11 -2.96 3.67
CA LYS A 237 11.98 -3.08 2.48
C LYS A 237 12.31 -1.71 1.90
N VAL A 238 11.31 -0.84 1.79
CA VAL A 238 11.45 0.54 1.31
C VAL A 238 12.37 1.33 2.22
N ASP A 239 12.12 1.32 3.53
CA ASP A 239 12.94 2.03 4.51
C ASP A 239 14.41 1.63 4.41
N LYS A 240 14.69 0.32 4.29
CA LYS A 240 16.04 -0.20 4.05
C LYS A 240 16.65 0.32 2.75
N MET A 241 15.89 0.32 1.65
CA MET A 241 16.37 0.80 0.34
C MET A 241 16.69 2.29 0.37
N VAL A 242 15.79 3.11 0.94
CA VAL A 242 15.97 4.56 1.04
C VAL A 242 17.14 4.89 1.98
N SER A 243 17.24 4.21 3.13
CA SER A 243 18.35 4.39 4.07
C SER A 243 19.70 4.04 3.46
N LEU A 244 19.78 2.91 2.74
CA LEU A 244 21.01 2.50 2.05
C LEU A 244 21.39 3.52 0.98
N ARG A 245 20.42 4.03 0.23
CA ARG A 245 20.66 5.06 -0.79
C ARG A 245 21.20 6.34 -0.16
N LEU A 246 20.60 6.82 0.94
CA LEU A 246 21.10 7.98 1.68
C LEU A 246 22.54 7.75 2.15
N HIS A 247 22.82 6.61 2.78
CA HIS A 247 24.15 6.30 3.28
C HIS A 247 25.21 6.28 2.17
N THR A 248 24.88 5.68 1.02
CA THR A 248 25.77 5.66 -0.15
C THR A 248 26.06 7.08 -0.63
N MET A 249 25.04 7.93 -0.73
CA MET A 249 25.21 9.32 -1.17
C MET A 249 26.02 10.17 -0.18
N GLU A 250 25.85 9.96 1.12
CA GLU A 250 26.66 10.64 2.14
C GLU A 250 28.14 10.22 2.07
N LEU A 251 28.42 8.95 1.78
CA LEU A 251 29.78 8.46 1.55
C LEU A 251 30.39 9.07 0.28
N ASP A 252 29.65 9.06 -0.83
CA ASP A 252 30.08 9.66 -2.09
C ASP A 252 30.40 11.15 -1.92
N GLN A 253 29.54 11.89 -1.20
CA GLN A 253 29.78 13.30 -0.91
C GLN A 253 31.06 13.50 -0.09
N LYS A 254 31.30 12.69 0.95
CA LYS A 254 32.52 12.78 1.76
C LYS A 254 33.78 12.48 0.96
N MET A 255 33.74 11.44 0.12
CA MET A 255 34.85 11.10 -0.78
C MET A 255 35.13 12.23 -1.77
N MET A 256 34.09 12.82 -2.35
CA MET A 256 34.22 13.95 -3.26
C MET A 256 34.84 15.18 -2.57
N ILE A 257 34.39 15.52 -1.37
CA ILE A 257 34.96 16.63 -0.60
C ILE A 257 36.44 16.36 -0.28
N SER A 258 36.81 15.13 0.11
CA SER A 258 38.21 14.75 0.34
C SER A 258 39.06 14.98 -0.91
N LYS A 259 38.62 14.46 -2.06
CA LYS A 259 39.31 14.67 -3.34
C LYS A 259 39.48 16.16 -3.67
N MET A 260 38.44 16.97 -3.48
CA MET A 260 38.53 18.42 -3.71
C MET A 260 39.57 19.11 -2.83
N LEU A 261 39.75 18.65 -1.59
CA LEU A 261 40.74 19.20 -0.67
C LEU A 261 42.16 18.70 -1.00
N GLU A 262 42.32 17.50 -1.55
CA GLU A 262 43.62 16.94 -1.97
C GLU A 262 44.23 17.65 -3.19
N PHE A 263 43.42 18.35 -4.01
CA PHE A 263 43.88 19.13 -5.16
C PHE A 263 44.17 20.61 -4.85
N GLN A 264 44.17 21.02 -3.57
CA GLN A 264 44.68 22.32 -3.12
C GLN A 264 46.16 22.24 -2.71
#